data_AF-A0A0F9FCT9-F1
#
_entry.id   AF-A0A0F9FCT9-F1
#
_cell.length_a   1.000
_cell.length_b   1.000
_cell.length_c   1.000
_cell.angle_alpha   90.00
_cell.angle_beta   90.00
_cell.angle_gamma   90.00
#
_symmetry.space_group_name_H-M   'P 1'
#
loop_
_entity.id
_entity.type
_entity.pdbx_description
1 polymer ?
#
loop_
_entity_poly.entity_id
_entity_poly.type
_entity_poly.pdbx_seq_one_letter_code
_entity_poly.pdbx_strand_id
1 'polypeptide(L)'
;MNRSFSKFVARLDKIRLRQVLEKRALKRHVSLRELYEGPDLAPSIVAARRDVYTWLLGEGKGLREIARLFDRAPSGVSKLTQKNSVRKKARRRRAS
;
A
#
# COMPACT_ATOMS: atom_id res chain seq x y z
N MET A 1 -12.04 -15.42 4.64
CA MET A 1 -11.05 -14.81 5.54
C MET A 1 -11.62 -13.47 6.01
N ASN A 2 -12.10 -13.40 7.26
CA ASN A 2 -12.60 -12.14 7.81
C ASN A 2 -11.39 -11.28 8.18
N ARG A 3 -11.15 -10.22 7.39
CA ARG A 3 -10.17 -9.19 7.72
C ARG A 3 -10.57 -8.61 9.07
N SER A 4 -9.67 -8.67 10.05
CA SER A 4 -9.93 -8.15 11.39
C SER A 4 -8.98 -6.99 11.63
N PHE A 5 -9.53 -5.78 11.67
CA PHE A 5 -8.77 -4.57 11.94
C PHE A 5 -7.96 -4.67 13.25
N SER A 6 -8.52 -5.25 14.31
CA SER A 6 -7.79 -5.45 15.57
C SER A 6 -6.56 -6.33 15.41
N LYS A 7 -6.63 -7.41 14.62
CA LYS A 7 -5.46 -8.25 14.32
C LYS A 7 -4.42 -7.52 13.48
N PHE A 8 -4.87 -6.67 12.55
CA PHE A 8 -3.98 -5.82 11.76
C PHE A 8 -3.22 -4.84 12.64
N VAL A 9 -3.93 -4.09 13.50
CA VAL A 9 -3.33 -3.15 14.45
C VAL A 9 -2.33 -3.85 15.36
N ALA A 10 -2.69 -5.00 15.93
CA ALA A 10 -1.79 -5.78 16.78
C ALA A 10 -0.50 -6.21 16.06
N ARG A 11 -0.58 -6.57 14.76
CA ARG A 11 0.61 -6.87 13.95
C ARG A 11 1.47 -5.63 13.75
N LEU A 12 0.85 -4.47 13.48
CA LEU A 12 1.56 -3.21 13.28
C LEU A 12 2.26 -2.72 14.55
N ASP A 13 1.64 -2.88 15.71
CA ASP A 13 2.23 -2.54 17.01
C ASP A 13 3.47 -3.41 17.30
N LYS A 14 3.42 -4.72 17.02
CA LYS A 14 4.59 -5.63 17.18
C LYS A 14 5.80 -5.21 16.36
N ILE A 15 5.59 -4.64 15.18
CA ILE A 15 6.66 -4.17 14.29
C ILE A 15 6.87 -2.65 14.37
N ARG A 16 6.24 -1.98 15.35
CA ARG A 16 6.33 -0.52 15.58
C ARG A 16 6.00 0.34 14.35
N LEU A 17 5.17 -0.17 13.43
CA LEU A 17 4.78 0.55 12.21
C LEU A 17 3.44 1.27 12.33
N ARG A 18 2.68 1.06 13.40
CA ARG A 18 1.33 1.62 13.57
C ARG A 18 1.30 3.14 13.36
N GLN A 19 2.08 3.89 14.14
CA GLN A 19 2.10 5.35 14.07
C GLN A 19 2.57 5.87 12.71
N VAL A 20 3.52 5.19 12.08
CA VAL A 20 4.06 5.60 10.78
C VAL A 20 3.01 5.42 9.68
N LEU A 21 2.32 4.27 9.69
CA LEU A 21 1.26 3.97 8.74
C LEU A 21 0.03 4.85 8.95
N GLU A 22 -0.30 5.16 10.20
CA GLU A 22 -1.38 6.10 10.53
C GLU A 22 -1.07 7.51 10.03
N LYS A 23 0.13 8.05 10.31
CA LYS A 23 0.55 9.35 9.77
C LYS A 23 0.52 9.38 8.24
N ARG A 24 0.93 8.30 7.57
CA ARG A 24 0.88 8.21 6.10
C ARG A 24 -0.55 8.13 5.55
N ALA A 25 -1.43 7.39 6.22
CA ALA A 25 -2.84 7.33 5.86
C ALA A 25 -3.50 8.71 6.03
N LEU A 26 -3.23 9.39 7.14
CA LEU A 26 -3.75 10.73 7.43
C LEU A 26 -3.28 11.79 6.43
N LYS A 27 -2.05 11.69 5.90
CA LYS A 27 -1.57 12.53 4.77
C LYS A 27 -2.41 12.42 3.50
N ARG A 28 -3.21 11.35 3.39
CA ARG A 28 -4.14 11.12 2.28
C ARG A 28 -5.60 11.29 2.69
N HIS A 29 -5.85 11.83 3.89
CA HIS A 29 -7.19 11.97 4.47
C HIS A 29 -7.93 10.63 4.60
N VAL A 30 -7.19 9.56 4.92
CA VAL A 30 -7.73 8.21 5.10
C VAL A 30 -7.36 7.70 6.49
N SER A 31 -8.30 7.08 7.19
CA SER A 31 -8.05 6.47 8.50
C SER A 31 -7.24 5.18 8.37
N LEU A 32 -6.49 4.77 9.40
CA LEU A 32 -5.78 3.48 9.38
C LEU A 32 -6.72 2.28 9.15
N ARG A 33 -7.97 2.39 9.64
CA ARG A 33 -9.04 1.42 9.39
C ARG A 33 -9.45 1.37 7.93
N GLU A 34 -9.70 2.52 7.31
CA GLU A 34 -10.05 2.62 5.90
C GLU A 34 -8.91 2.19 4.98
N LEU A 35 -7.66 2.45 5.38
CA LEU A 35 -6.48 1.94 4.68
C LEU A 35 -6.49 0.40 4.60
N TYR A 36 -6.92 -0.28 5.67
CA TYR A 36 -6.96 -1.74 5.74
C TYR A 36 -8.25 -2.35 5.16
N GLU A 37 -9.41 -1.90 5.62
CA GLU A 37 -10.73 -2.46 5.30
C GLU A 37 -11.43 -1.76 4.15
N GLY A 38 -11.03 -0.54 3.80
CA GLY A 38 -11.75 0.30 2.86
C GLY A 38 -11.82 -0.28 1.44
N PRO A 39 -12.82 0.14 0.65
CA PRO A 39 -13.03 -0.38 -0.69
C PRO A 39 -11.83 -0.12 -1.61
N ASP A 40 -11.55 -1.08 -2.49
CA ASP A 40 -10.50 -0.99 -3.50
C ASP A 40 -10.82 -0.04 -4.68
N LEU A 41 -12.04 0.49 -4.69
CA LEU A 41 -12.54 1.40 -5.72
C LEU A 41 -12.36 2.87 -5.35
N ALA A 42 -12.15 3.18 -4.07
CA ALA A 42 -12.01 4.56 -3.62
C ALA A 42 -10.62 5.12 -3.97
N PRO A 43 -10.52 6.18 -4.78
CA PRO A 43 -9.24 6.68 -5.27
C PRO A 43 -8.32 7.14 -4.14
N SER A 44 -8.85 7.74 -3.07
CA SER A 44 -8.08 8.16 -1.89
C SER A 44 -7.47 6.97 -1.14
N ILE A 45 -8.24 5.90 -0.93
CA ILE A 45 -7.77 4.68 -0.26
C ILE A 45 -6.72 3.98 -1.12
N VAL A 46 -6.95 3.87 -2.42
CA VAL A 46 -5.99 3.29 -3.37
C VAL A 46 -4.68 4.07 -3.38
N ALA A 47 -4.75 5.40 -3.37
CA ALA A 47 -3.57 6.26 -3.28
C ALA A 47 -2.82 6.09 -1.95
N ALA A 48 -3.54 6.00 -0.84
CA ALA A 48 -2.97 5.75 0.48
C ALA A 48 -2.29 4.38 0.58
N ARG A 49 -2.93 3.32 0.08
CA ARG A 49 -2.34 1.97 -0.01
C ARG A 49 -1.08 1.97 -0.86
N ARG A 50 -1.12 2.64 -2.01
CA ARG A 50 0.04 2.75 -2.90
C ARG A 50 1.22 3.44 -2.20
N ASP A 51 0.97 4.57 -1.54
CA ASP A 51 1.98 5.31 -0.77
C ASP A 51 2.66 4.41 0.28
N VAL A 52 1.82 3.73 1.06
CA VAL A 52 2.26 2.81 2.11
C VAL A 52 3.03 1.62 1.54
N TYR A 53 2.54 0.98 0.48
CA TYR A 53 3.22 -0.18 -0.11
C TYR A 53 4.55 0.19 -0.73
N THR A 54 4.63 1.34 -1.41
CA THR A 54 5.89 1.85 -1.95
C THR A 54 6.88 2.18 -0.84
N TRP A 55 6.42 2.76 0.28
CA TRP A 55 7.30 3.01 1.41
C TRP A 55 7.79 1.71 2.06
N LEU A 56 6.90 0.74 2.30
CA LEU A 56 7.30 -0.55 2.88
C LEU A 56 8.29 -1.31 1.99
N LEU A 57 8.17 -1.22 0.66
CA LEU A 57 9.17 -1.74 -0.27
C LEU A 57 10.52 -1.01 -0.12
N GLY A 58 10.51 0.30 0.08
CA GLY A 58 11.72 1.10 0.33
C GLY A 58 12.41 0.75 1.65
N GLU A 59 11.64 0.36 2.67
CA GLU A 59 12.16 -0.17 3.95
C GLU A 59 12.67 -1.62 3.84
N GLY A 60 12.68 -2.21 2.64
CA GLY A 60 13.16 -3.56 2.40
C GLY A 60 12.13 -4.67 2.62
N LYS A 61 10.85 -4.36 2.88
CA LYS A 61 9.81 -5.39 2.99
C LYS A 61 9.46 -5.95 1.61
N GLY A 62 9.47 -7.27 1.46
CA GLY A 62 9.08 -7.93 0.22
C GLY A 62 7.58 -7.83 -0.08
N LEU A 63 7.19 -7.95 -1.35
CA LEU A 63 5.78 -7.93 -1.80
C LEU A 63 4.89 -8.94 -1.07
N ARG A 64 5.41 -10.14 -0.79
CA ARG A 64 4.70 -11.20 -0.05
C ARG A 64 4.48 -10.83 1.42
N GLU A 65 5.43 -10.13 2.03
CA GLU A 65 5.31 -9.68 3.42
C GLU A 65 4.27 -8.57 3.54
N ILE A 66 4.30 -7.60 2.63
CA ILE A 66 3.29 -6.54 2.54
C ILE A 66 1.90 -7.14 2.30
N ALA A 67 1.80 -8.12 1.40
CA ALA A 67 0.56 -8.85 1.13
C ALA A 67 0.00 -9.54 2.39
N ARG A 68 0.86 -10.20 3.17
CA ARG A 68 0.48 -10.82 4.46
C ARG A 68 0.07 -9.79 5.51
N LEU A 69 0.78 -8.66 5.58
CA LEU A 69 0.45 -7.57 6.50
C LEU A 69 -0.95 -7.03 6.25
N PHE A 70 -1.30 -6.82 4.97
CA PHE A 70 -2.60 -6.26 4.58
C PHE A 70 -3.68 -7.30 4.26
N ASP A 71 -3.42 -8.60 4.50
CA ASP A 71 -4.33 -9.71 4.20
C ASP A 71 -4.87 -9.65 2.76
N ARG A 72 -3.94 -9.46 1.82
CA ARG A 72 -4.20 -9.22 0.39
C ARG A 72 -3.37 -10.13 -0.48
N ALA A 73 -3.79 -10.26 -1.74
CA ALA A 73 -3.03 -10.98 -2.75
C ALA A 73 -1.75 -10.19 -3.11
N PRO A 74 -0.58 -10.87 -3.24
CA PRO A 74 0.66 -10.24 -3.71
C PRO A 74 0.52 -9.56 -5.07
N SER A 75 -0.35 -10.07 -5.94
CA SER A 75 -0.67 -9.47 -7.23
C SER A 75 -1.33 -8.09 -7.10
N GLY A 76 -2.18 -7.90 -6.10
CA GLY A 76 -2.80 -6.60 -5.79
C GLY A 76 -1.77 -5.57 -5.29
N VAL A 77 -0.84 -6.00 -4.43
CA VAL A 77 0.27 -5.16 -3.97
C VAL A 77 1.17 -4.76 -5.13
N SER A 78 1.57 -5.73 -5.97
CA SER A 78 2.41 -5.50 -7.15
C SER A 78 1.77 -4.50 -8.13
N LYS A 79 0.48 -4.65 -8.45
CA LYS A 79 -0.24 -3.72 -9.35
C LYS A 79 -0.19 -2.28 -8.84
N LEU A 80 -0.29 -2.07 -7.52
CA LEU A 80 -0.27 -0.74 -6.92
C LEU A 80 1.14 -0.13 -6.92
N THR A 81 2.19 -0.94 -6.80
CA THR A 81 3.57 -0.46 -6.74
C THR A 81 4.23 -0.35 -8.12
N GLN A 82 3.74 -1.06 -9.15
CA GLN A 82 4.34 -1.12 -10.49
C GLN A 82 4.14 0.12 -11.40
N LYS A 83 3.46 1.18 -10.96
CA LYS A 83 2.98 2.24 -11.86
C LYS A 83 4.01 3.32 -12.25
N ASN A 84 5.30 2.98 -12.36
CA ASN A 84 6.33 3.89 -12.90
C ASN A 84 7.09 3.37 -14.14
N SER A 85 6.86 2.13 -14.60
CA SER A 85 7.56 1.59 -15.77
C SER A 85 6.96 2.01 -17.11
N VAL A 86 5.71 2.51 -17.15
CA VAL A 86 5.01 2.81 -18.41
C VAL A 86 5.23 4.25 -18.92
N ARG A 87 5.59 5.20 -18.04
CA ARG A 87 5.82 6.60 -18.45
C ARG A 87 7.20 6.84 -19.08
N LYS A 88 8.14 5.90 -18.98
CA LYS A 88 9.46 5.98 -19.66
C LYS A 88 9.44 5.47 -21.11
N LYS A 89 8.44 4.68 -21.54
CA LYS A 89 8.39 4.14 -22.92
C LYS A 89 7.74 5.09 -23.94
N ALA A 90 6.90 6.04 -23.50
CA ALA A 90 6.23 7.00 -24.39
C ALA A 90 7.10 8.20 -24.81
N ARG A 91 8.22 8.48 -24.11
CA ARG A 91 9.14 9.58 -24.46
C ARG A 91 10.28 9.18 -25.39
N ARG A 92 10.49 7.87 -25.63
CA ARG A 92 11.54 7.36 -26.54
C ARG A 92 11.06 7.08 -27.98
N ARG A 93 9.76 7.21 -28.26
CA ARG A 93 9.18 7.02 -29.61
C ARG A 93 8.84 8.31 -30.35
N ARG A 94 9.14 9.47 -29.78
CA ARG A 94 9.01 10.79 -30.42
C ARG A 94 10.35 11.42 -30.84
N ALA A 95 11.43 10.65 -30.71
CA ALA A 95 12.79 11.07 -31.07
C ALA A 95 13.46 10.01 -31.95
N SER A 96 12.70 9.41 -32.87
CA SER A 96 13.17 8.55 -33.95
C SER A 96 12.47 8.96 -35.22
#